data_AF-A0A7Y2BG38-F1
#
_entry.id   AF-A0A7Y2BG38-F1
#
_cell.length_a   1.000
_cell.length_b   1.000
_cell.length_c   1.000
_cell.angle_alpha   90.00
_cell.angle_beta   90.00
_cell.angle_gamma   90.00
#
_symmetry.space_group_name_H-M   'P 1'
#
loop_
_entity.id
_entity.type
_entity.pdbx_description
1 polymer ?
#
loop_
_entity_poly.entity_id
_entity_poly.type
_entity_poly.pdbx_seq_one_letter_code
_entity_poly.pdbx_strand_id
1 'polypeptide(L)'
;MRFVGTGFILLALVCALPVRSGLADSVGPESQTEQLERRLGRLDARDDAKYAKGALEQARRALLRASASPEDENAASRARRIADAALVLAGRQLARRKAQAELFATQRRLTAIRARANAQRRALETLMRDRASLARSGERP
;
A
#
# COMPACT_ATOMS: atom_id res chain seq x y z
N MET A 1 3.94 33.29 53.33
CA MET A 1 3.63 31.83 53.44
C MET A 1 3.83 31.21 52.04
N ARG A 2 5.02 30.65 51.75
CA ARG A 2 5.27 29.22 51.39
C ARG A 2 4.28 28.68 50.33
N PHE A 3 4.55 28.64 49.01
CA PHE A 3 5.55 27.89 48.19
C PHE A 3 5.67 26.39 48.53
N VAL A 4 5.08 25.52 47.69
CA VAL A 4 5.48 24.17 47.20
C VAL A 4 4.44 23.80 46.12
N GLY A 5 4.71 23.32 44.91
CA GLY A 5 5.94 22.87 44.25
C GLY A 5 5.75 22.93 42.72
N THR A 6 6.71 23.41 41.94
CA THR A 6 7.93 22.69 41.48
C THR A 6 7.62 21.38 40.77
N GLY A 7 7.71 21.43 39.43
CA GLY A 7 7.58 20.26 38.56
C GLY A 7 8.12 20.54 37.16
N PHE A 8 9.32 21.12 37.09
CA PHE A 8 10.31 21.06 36.01
C PHE A 8 9.83 21.13 34.54
N ILE A 9 10.06 22.32 33.97
CA ILE A 9 10.40 22.51 32.56
C ILE A 9 11.66 21.68 32.27
N LEU A 10 11.56 20.68 31.41
CA LEU A 10 12.72 20.09 30.74
C LEU A 10 12.46 20.09 29.23
N LEU A 11 12.86 21.23 28.69
CA LEU A 11 13.24 21.51 27.32
C LEU A 11 14.22 20.42 26.82
N ALA A 12 13.72 19.33 26.24
CA ALA A 12 14.53 18.44 25.43
C ALA A 12 14.57 19.00 24.00
N LEU A 13 15.28 20.11 23.85
CA LEU A 13 15.86 20.57 22.60
C LEU A 13 16.87 19.49 22.18
N VAL A 14 16.40 18.46 21.50
CA VAL A 14 17.28 17.46 20.88
C VAL A 14 17.95 18.16 19.70
N CYS A 15 19.09 18.76 19.98
CA CYS A 15 20.16 19.03 19.03
C CYS A 15 20.54 17.69 18.38
N ALA A 16 19.79 17.29 17.35
CA ALA A 16 20.19 16.24 16.43
C ALA A 16 21.35 16.79 15.60
N LEU A 17 22.55 16.70 16.17
CA LEU A 17 23.81 16.81 15.46
C LEU A 17 23.74 15.95 14.19
N PRO A 18 24.22 16.43 13.04
CA PRO A 18 24.37 15.58 11.88
C PRO A 18 25.44 14.53 12.22
N VAL A 19 25.00 13.32 12.58
CA VAL A 19 25.88 12.16 12.55
C VAL A 19 26.27 12.00 11.09
N ARG A 20 27.46 12.52 10.75
CA ARG A 20 28.23 12.10 9.59
C ARG A 20 28.49 10.62 9.79
N SER A 21 27.57 9.80 9.28
CA SER A 21 27.74 8.37 9.11
C SER A 21 28.78 8.15 8.02
N GLY A 22 30.05 8.39 8.35
CA GLY A 22 31.19 7.96 7.57
C GLY A 22 31.35 6.46 7.76
N LEU A 23 30.56 5.68 7.01
CA LEU A 23 30.84 4.30 6.60
C LEU A 23 29.70 3.76 5.70
N ALA A 24 29.11 4.61 4.85
CA ALA A 24 28.40 4.09 3.69
C ALA A 24 29.48 3.72 2.68
N ASP A 25 29.83 2.43 2.65
CA ASP A 25 30.50 1.81 1.52
C ASP A 25 29.97 2.45 0.25
N SER A 26 30.87 3.04 -0.51
CA SER A 26 30.61 3.63 -1.81
C SER A 26 30.17 2.50 -2.76
N VAL A 27 28.88 2.19 -2.71
CA VAL A 27 28.18 1.45 -3.76
C VAL A 27 28.36 2.32 -5.00
N GLY A 28 29.36 1.96 -5.82
CA GLY A 28 29.73 2.68 -7.01
C GLY A 28 28.51 2.92 -7.91
N PRO A 29 28.53 3.97 -8.74
CA PRO A 29 27.39 4.33 -9.60
C PRO A 29 26.89 3.17 -10.47
N GLU A 30 27.78 2.25 -10.85
CA GLU A 30 27.45 1.00 -11.56
C GLU A 30 26.58 0.06 -10.71
N SER A 31 27.01 -0.24 -9.48
CA SER A 31 26.25 -1.10 -8.56
C SER A 31 24.88 -0.52 -8.16
N GLN A 32 24.71 0.81 -8.14
CA GLN A 32 23.40 1.44 -7.99
C GLN A 32 22.51 1.23 -9.22
N THR A 33 23.08 1.36 -10.41
CA THR A 33 22.34 1.18 -11.67
C THR A 33 21.84 -0.26 -11.80
N GLU A 34 22.71 -1.25 -11.54
CA GLU A 34 22.33 -2.66 -11.51
C GLU A 34 21.23 -2.97 -10.48
N GLN A 35 21.26 -2.31 -9.33
CA GLN A 35 20.21 -2.46 -8.32
C GLN A 35 18.86 -1.94 -8.83
N LEU A 36 18.85 -0.79 -9.51
CA LEU A 36 17.65 -0.21 -10.10
C LEU A 36 17.13 -1.07 -11.27
N GLU A 37 18.01 -1.63 -12.10
CA GLU A 37 17.64 -2.55 -13.18
C GLU A 37 17.03 -3.85 -12.64
N ARG A 38 17.65 -4.47 -11.62
CA ARG A 38 17.08 -5.64 -10.95
C ARG A 38 15.71 -5.33 -10.34
N ARG A 39 15.54 -4.14 -9.76
CA ARG A 39 14.26 -3.71 -9.19
C ARG A 39 13.21 -3.44 -10.27
N LEU A 40 13.60 -2.84 -11.40
CA LEU A 40 12.75 -2.68 -12.58
C LEU A 40 12.29 -4.04 -13.09
N GLY A 41 13.22 -4.98 -13.32
CA GLY A 41 12.90 -6.33 -13.80
C GLY A 41 11.93 -7.07 -12.87
N ARG A 42 12.13 -6.99 -11.55
CA ARG A 42 11.19 -7.58 -10.57
C ARG A 42 9.80 -6.98 -10.62
N LEU A 43 9.68 -5.66 -10.83
CA LEU A 43 8.37 -5.01 -10.91
C LEU A 43 7.67 -5.27 -12.25
N ASP A 44 8.43 -5.33 -13.34
CA ASP A 44 7.93 -5.55 -14.69
C ASP A 44 7.47 -7.00 -14.91
N ALA A 45 8.12 -7.97 -14.25
CA ALA A 45 7.74 -9.38 -14.29
C ALA A 45 6.45 -9.72 -13.52
N ARG A 46 5.82 -8.76 -12.84
CA ARG A 46 4.57 -9.00 -12.11
C ARG A 46 3.38 -9.03 -13.07
N ASP A 47 2.42 -9.92 -12.82
CA ASP A 47 1.17 -10.01 -13.60
C ASP A 47 0.36 -8.69 -13.62
N ASP A 48 0.49 -7.88 -12.57
CA ASP A 48 -0.18 -6.61 -12.42
C ASP A 48 0.63 -5.40 -12.94
N ALA A 49 1.84 -5.62 -13.49
CA ALA A 49 2.74 -4.58 -14.01
C ALA A 49 2.07 -3.64 -15.02
N LYS A 50 1.12 -4.15 -15.82
CA LYS A 50 0.33 -3.36 -16.78
C LYS A 50 -0.36 -2.14 -16.18
N TYR A 51 -0.67 -2.17 -14.87
CA TYR A 51 -1.31 -1.05 -14.17
C TYR A 51 -0.32 0.07 -13.76
N ALA A 52 0.98 -0.18 -13.86
CA ALA A 52 2.04 0.79 -13.59
C ALA A 52 2.93 1.05 -14.83
N LYS A 53 2.49 0.65 -16.02
CA LYS A 53 3.28 0.68 -17.27
C LYS A 53 3.95 2.04 -17.52
N GLY A 54 3.22 3.15 -17.33
CA GLY A 54 3.77 4.49 -17.54
C GLY A 54 4.99 4.80 -16.67
N ALA A 55 4.92 4.46 -15.38
CA ALA A 55 6.01 4.67 -14.43
C ALA A 55 7.19 3.71 -14.69
N LEU A 56 6.91 2.45 -15.05
CA LEU A 56 7.94 1.47 -15.40
C LEU A 56 8.70 1.87 -16.69
N GLU A 57 7.99 2.36 -17.71
CA GLU A 57 8.64 2.87 -18.94
C GLU A 57 9.45 4.15 -18.69
N GLN A 58 9.01 5.00 -17.75
CA GLN A 58 9.79 6.17 -17.34
C GLN A 58 11.08 5.75 -16.62
N ALA A 59 11.01 4.76 -15.73
CA ALA A 59 12.19 4.19 -15.08
C ALA A 59 13.15 3.59 -16.10
N ARG A 60 12.65 2.78 -17.05
CA ARG A 60 13.45 2.20 -18.14
C ARG A 60 14.17 3.28 -18.96
N ARG A 61 13.43 4.30 -19.42
CA ARG A 61 14.01 5.43 -20.18
C ARG A 61 15.00 6.26 -19.38
N ALA A 62 14.87 6.32 -18.06
CA ALA A 62 15.81 7.02 -17.20
C ALA A 62 17.09 6.20 -17.00
N LEU A 63 17.00 4.88 -16.83
CA LEU A 63 18.17 4.00 -16.75
C LEU A 63 18.96 3.96 -18.08
N LEU A 64 18.26 3.88 -19.21
CA LEU A 64 18.89 3.99 -20.54
C LEU A 64 19.64 5.33 -20.73
N ARG A 65 19.10 6.43 -20.19
CA ARG A 65 19.78 7.73 -20.22
C ARG A 65 21.00 7.78 -19.29
N ALA A 66 20.94 7.09 -18.16
CA ALA A 66 22.08 7.00 -17.25
C ALA A 66 23.24 6.19 -17.85
N SER A 67 22.95 5.12 -18.61
CA SER A 67 23.98 4.32 -19.28
C SER A 67 24.53 4.95 -20.56
N ALA A 68 23.74 5.75 -21.27
CA ALA A 68 24.15 6.38 -22.53
C ALA A 68 25.05 7.62 -22.35
N SER A 69 25.19 8.16 -21.14
CA SER A 69 26.01 9.35 -20.87
C SER A 69 26.97 9.12 -19.71
N PRO A 70 27.96 8.21 -19.87
CA PRO A 70 28.94 7.92 -18.83
C PRO A 70 29.91 9.10 -18.58
N GLU A 71 30.09 9.99 -19.57
CA GLU A 71 30.99 11.14 -19.46
C GLU A 71 30.38 12.32 -18.66
N ASP A 72 29.05 12.41 -18.55
CA ASP A 72 28.35 13.40 -17.71
C ASP A 72 27.75 12.71 -16.48
N GLU A 73 28.58 12.51 -15.46
CA GLU A 73 28.17 11.90 -14.19
C GLU A 73 27.03 12.64 -13.49
N ASN A 74 26.91 13.95 -13.69
CA ASN A 74 25.81 14.73 -13.12
C ASN A 74 24.48 14.41 -13.83
N ALA A 75 24.48 14.27 -15.15
CA ALA A 75 23.33 13.80 -15.90
C ALA A 75 22.97 12.35 -15.56
N ALA A 76 23.96 11.46 -15.49
CA ALA A 76 23.74 10.07 -15.11
C ALA A 76 23.15 9.96 -13.69
N SER A 77 23.66 10.73 -12.73
CA SER A 77 23.11 10.82 -11.37
C SER A 77 21.67 11.35 -11.33
N ARG A 78 21.35 12.38 -12.12
CA ARG A 78 19.95 12.87 -12.25
C ARG A 78 19.05 11.78 -12.84
N ALA A 79 19.50 11.09 -13.87
CA ALA A 79 18.75 10.02 -14.52
C ALA A 79 18.49 8.83 -13.57
N ARG A 80 19.50 8.41 -12.79
CA ARG A 80 19.34 7.40 -11.71
C ARG A 80 18.28 7.81 -10.67
N ARG A 81 18.27 9.07 -10.23
CA ARG A 81 17.25 9.59 -9.30
C ARG A 81 15.84 9.58 -9.91
N ILE A 82 15.71 9.94 -11.19
CA ILE A 82 14.43 9.86 -11.91
C ILE A 82 13.95 8.40 -11.99
N ALA A 83 14.87 7.46 -12.27
CA ALA A 83 14.55 6.04 -12.32
C ALA A 83 14.05 5.54 -10.96
N ASP A 84 14.73 5.86 -9.87
CA ASP A 84 14.29 5.46 -8.53
C ASP A 84 12.91 6.05 -8.17
N ALA A 85 12.70 7.35 -8.40
CA ALA A 85 11.41 7.99 -8.15
C ALA A 85 10.27 7.33 -8.96
N ALA A 86 10.54 6.99 -10.23
CA ALA A 86 9.58 6.29 -11.08
C ALA A 86 9.30 4.86 -10.59
N LEU A 87 10.31 4.13 -10.10
CA LEU A 87 10.15 2.80 -9.49
C LEU A 87 9.34 2.86 -8.18
N VAL A 88 9.53 3.88 -7.36
CA VAL A 88 8.71 4.11 -6.16
C VAL A 88 7.25 4.40 -6.53
N LEU A 89 7.02 5.24 -7.54
CA LEU A 89 5.67 5.53 -8.04
C LEU A 89 4.99 4.27 -8.58
N ALA A 90 5.70 3.47 -9.39
CA ALA A 90 5.20 2.19 -9.89
C ALA A 90 4.80 1.26 -8.73
N GLY A 91 5.67 1.12 -7.73
CA GLY A 91 5.38 0.32 -6.53
C GLY A 91 4.11 0.77 -5.81
N ARG A 92 3.90 2.09 -5.64
CA ARG A 92 2.69 2.64 -5.03
C ARG A 92 1.44 2.40 -5.85
N GLN A 93 1.52 2.53 -7.18
CA GLN A 93 0.40 2.25 -8.09
C GLN A 93 -0.04 0.79 -8.01
N LEU A 94 0.91 -0.15 -8.00
CA LEU A 94 0.63 -1.58 -7.85
C LEU A 94 0.03 -1.90 -6.47
N ALA A 95 0.59 -1.34 -5.39
CA ALA A 95 0.06 -1.50 -4.04
C ALA A 95 -1.38 -0.98 -3.91
N ARG A 96 -1.66 0.21 -4.47
CA ARG A 96 -3.02 0.77 -4.52
C ARG A 96 -3.97 -0.15 -5.29
N ARG A 97 -3.53 -0.70 -6.42
CA ARG A 97 -4.34 -1.61 -7.23
C ARG A 97 -4.70 -2.87 -6.47
N LYS A 98 -3.73 -3.47 -5.76
CA LYS A 98 -3.95 -4.64 -4.90
C LYS A 98 -4.98 -4.35 -3.80
N ALA A 99 -4.80 -3.24 -3.07
CA ALA A 99 -5.72 -2.83 -2.02
C ALA A 99 -7.16 -2.61 -2.54
N GLN A 100 -7.32 -2.01 -3.71
CA GLN A 100 -8.64 -1.84 -4.35
C GLN A 100 -9.28 -3.19 -4.71
N ALA A 101 -8.51 -4.13 -5.25
CA ALA A 101 -9.02 -5.46 -5.58
C ALA A 101 -9.49 -6.22 -4.33
N GLU A 102 -8.73 -6.14 -3.24
CA GLU A 102 -9.08 -6.74 -1.95
C GLU A 102 -10.33 -6.09 -1.34
N LEU A 103 -10.46 -4.77 -1.43
CA LEU A 103 -11.65 -4.04 -0.99
C LEU A 103 -12.90 -4.50 -1.74
N PHE A 104 -12.85 -4.57 -3.08
CA PHE A 104 -13.99 -5.07 -3.86
C PHE A 104 -14.32 -6.54 -3.58
N ALA A 105 -13.31 -7.39 -3.40
CA ALA A 105 -13.53 -8.78 -3.02
C ALA A 105 -14.25 -8.88 -1.66
N THR A 106 -13.82 -8.08 -0.68
CA THR A 106 -14.41 -8.04 0.65
C THR A 106 -15.84 -7.49 0.62
N GLN A 107 -16.09 -6.43 -0.15
CA GLN A 107 -17.44 -5.89 -0.33
C GLN A 107 -18.40 -6.92 -0.93
N ARG A 108 -17.98 -7.67 -1.95
CA ARG A 108 -18.81 -8.74 -2.54
C ARG A 108 -19.14 -9.83 -1.52
N ARG A 109 -18.16 -10.25 -0.72
CA ARG A 109 -18.38 -11.24 0.36
C ARG A 109 -19.37 -10.73 1.40
N LEU A 110 -19.22 -9.48 1.82
CA LEU A 110 -20.11 -8.86 2.79
C LEU A 110 -21.54 -8.72 2.26
N THR A 111 -21.72 -8.36 0.99
CA THR A 111 -23.03 -8.35 0.33
C THR A 111 -23.66 -9.74 0.30
N ALA A 112 -22.89 -10.78 -0.06
CA ALA A 112 -23.38 -12.16 -0.06
C ALA A 112 -23.81 -12.65 1.34
N ILE A 113 -23.02 -12.32 2.37
CA ILE A 113 -23.35 -12.66 3.77
C ILE A 113 -24.64 -11.95 4.20
N ARG A 114 -24.79 -10.66 3.90
CA ARG A 114 -26.02 -9.91 4.21
C ARG A 114 -27.24 -10.50 3.49
N ALA A 115 -27.10 -10.86 2.23
CA ALA A 115 -28.18 -11.51 1.48
C ALA A 115 -28.59 -12.85 2.11
N ARG A 116 -27.62 -13.67 2.51
CA ARG A 116 -27.88 -14.95 3.21
C ARG A 116 -28.58 -14.74 4.55
N ALA A 117 -28.10 -13.80 5.36
CA ALA A 117 -28.70 -13.50 6.66
C ALA A 117 -30.16 -13.01 6.51
N ASN A 118 -30.42 -12.15 5.51
CA ASN A 118 -31.79 -11.69 5.21
C ASN A 118 -32.69 -12.84 4.74
N ALA A 119 -32.19 -13.75 3.92
CA ALA A 119 -32.95 -14.93 3.50
C ALA A 119 -33.28 -15.85 4.69
N GLN A 120 -32.32 -16.10 5.59
CA GLN A 120 -32.53 -16.87 6.81
C GLN A 120 -33.56 -16.22 7.73
N ARG A 121 -33.50 -14.89 7.90
CA ARG A 121 -34.48 -14.14 8.69
C ARG A 121 -35.89 -14.28 8.12
N ARG A 122 -36.06 -14.11 6.80
CA ARG A 122 -37.37 -14.28 6.15
C ARG A 122 -37.90 -15.71 6.30
N ALA A 123 -37.04 -16.71 6.16
CA ALA A 123 -37.42 -18.10 6.38
C ALA A 123 -37.91 -18.34 7.82
N LEU A 124 -37.20 -17.81 8.81
CA LEU A 124 -37.62 -17.87 10.22
C LEU A 124 -38.97 -17.15 10.44
N GLU A 125 -39.13 -15.94 9.90
CA GLU A 125 -40.38 -15.18 10.01
C GLU A 125 -41.57 -15.94 9.41
N THR A 126 -41.40 -16.63 8.27
CA THR A 126 -42.42 -17.50 7.69
C THR A 126 -42.74 -18.67 8.62
N LEU A 127 -41.73 -19.41 9.09
CA LEU A 127 -41.94 -20.55 10.00
C LEU A 127 -42.67 -20.13 11.30
N MET A 128 -42.35 -18.95 11.85
CA MET A 128 -43.04 -18.43 13.04
C MET A 128 -44.50 -18.07 12.75
N ARG A 129 -44.80 -17.49 11.58
CA ARG A 129 -46.17 -17.18 11.17
C ARG A 129 -46.99 -18.46 10.96
N ASP A 130 -46.40 -19.47 10.31
CA ASP A 130 -47.04 -20.77 10.08
C ASP A 130 -47.32 -21.49 11.41
N ARG A 131 -46.38 -21.45 12.35
CA ARG A 131 -46.63 -21.98 13.70
C ARG A 131 -47.76 -21.23 14.41
N ALA A 132 -47.82 -19.91 14.30
CA ALA A 132 -48.85 -19.10 14.93
C ALA A 132 -50.24 -19.27 14.26
N SER A 133 -50.31 -19.53 12.95
CA SER A 133 -51.58 -19.85 12.28
C SER A 133 -52.11 -21.21 12.72
N LEU A 134 -51.25 -22.23 12.80
CA LEU A 134 -51.62 -23.57 13.26
C LEU A 134 -52.16 -23.58 14.70
N ALA A 135 -51.51 -22.84 15.61
CA ALA A 135 -51.98 -22.70 17.00
C ALA A 135 -53.40 -22.13 17.07
N ARG A 136 -53.70 -21.10 16.25
CA ARG A 136 -55.03 -20.47 16.21
C ARG A 136 -56.11 -21.36 15.58
N SER A 137 -55.77 -22.17 14.58
CA SER A 137 -56.73 -23.10 13.97
C SER A 137 -57.07 -24.29 14.87
N GLY A 138 -56.17 -24.70 15.77
CA GLY A 138 -56.40 -25.77 16.73
C GLY A 138 -57.24 -25.37 17.96
N GLU A 139 -57.49 -24.07 18.17
CA GLU A 139 -58.27 -23.53 19.29
C GLU A 139 -59.78 -23.41 19.01
N ARG A 140 -60.27 -23.85 17.84
CA ARG A 140 -61.71 -23.88 17.53
C ARG A 140 -62.30 -25.28 17.80
N PRO A 141 -63.18 -25.46 18.80
CA PRO A 141 -64.08 -26.61 18.87
C PRO A 141 -65.18 -26.55 17.80
#